data_AF-A0A4Q9N029-F1
#
_entry.id   AF-A0A4Q9N029-F1
#
_cell.length_a   1.000
_cell.length_b   1.000
_cell.length_c   1.000
_cell.angle_alpha   90.00
_cell.angle_beta   90.00
_cell.angle_gamma   90.00
#
_symmetry.space_group_name_H-M   'P 1'
#
loop_
_entity.id
_entity.type
_entity.pdbx_description
1 polymer ?
#
loop_
_entity_poly.entity_id
_entity_poly.type
_entity_poly.pdbx_seq_one_letter_code
_entity_poly.pdbx_strand_id
1 'polypeptide(L)'
;MSRTSPSNEGGSSSGHGNEVPQEYRADVERIFFEFLNSICSNLDATDSKGEPIHQTLMAKKMQRLDESPDFRPFKFRIQAFTNAFLEELARQGYPEEKIPMKKIRNFLWNQQYISRFNEEGKKSKSKGNHIWHVDAKKTEGGWQFRPFKRKLAGTPPGVAYVGLRWTWTPRIWDPQASRTNMPVSYSSPALPQWLAWKEDSLTGIPPPDAQSCDVTVEARFMQDGKEELLTHTVHITIAPMAAVDSTFTPSRRPSLVGDVHNPRRILSDSIVSGVVPAPAQRLSMRGPIAAAAAPVVAPESQVVQVLTTAAQRVAQEAQSQVVASPNEVGPELQALAKQQHVLTVTAQAISSKMAGEVPDGAVAQSNALTAAAQQVVLQAARQVVADRNVAAVSSGFPPVAASAMPQVTVKEVSVATQSAVAQAVDMVGPLSSEVDVLMTAKSLLQQQTRGGPALLDAMRSHSTGNSPPVGYDIPAPPPVPIPIPVGLPPPGAVYYQQS
;
A
#
# COMPACT_ATOMS: atom_id res chain seq x y z
N MET A 1 -43.88 -14.11 -32.31
CA MET A 1 -43.94 -14.00 -30.83
C MET A 1 -42.57 -13.59 -30.33
N SER A 2 -42.49 -12.73 -29.29
CA SER A 2 -41.32 -12.51 -28.41
C SER A 2 -39.96 -12.11 -29.02
N ARG A 3 -39.20 -11.15 -28.46
CA ARG A 3 -39.45 -10.09 -27.47
C ARG A 3 -38.41 -8.99 -27.77
N THR A 4 -38.84 -7.82 -28.22
CA THR A 4 -37.97 -6.63 -28.29
C THR A 4 -37.90 -5.98 -26.90
N SER A 5 -36.69 -5.62 -26.47
CA SER A 5 -36.53 -4.81 -25.24
C SER A 5 -36.83 -3.34 -25.57
N PRO A 6 -37.56 -2.60 -24.72
CA PRO A 6 -37.82 -1.18 -24.97
C PRO A 6 -36.55 -0.36 -24.73
N SER A 7 -36.14 0.41 -25.74
CA SER A 7 -35.14 1.47 -25.58
C SER A 7 -35.67 2.53 -24.62
N ASN A 8 -34.93 2.86 -23.57
CA ASN A 8 -35.32 3.89 -22.60
C ASN A 8 -34.97 5.30 -23.11
N GLU A 9 -35.61 5.73 -24.18
CA GLU A 9 -35.62 7.13 -24.62
C GLU A 9 -36.60 7.93 -23.74
N GLY A 10 -36.19 8.21 -22.51
CA GLY A 10 -36.94 9.03 -21.54
C GLY A 10 -36.41 10.46 -21.51
N GLY A 11 -37.22 11.42 -21.94
CA GLY A 11 -36.84 12.83 -22.05
C GLY A 11 -36.61 13.57 -20.72
N SER A 12 -35.89 14.68 -20.80
CA SER A 12 -35.46 15.51 -19.66
C SER A 12 -36.60 16.34 -19.04
N SER A 13 -37.53 15.74 -18.29
CA SER A 13 -38.61 16.49 -17.59
C SER A 13 -39.36 15.74 -16.47
N SER A 14 -38.71 15.26 -15.39
CA SER A 14 -39.39 14.82 -14.13
C SER A 14 -38.47 14.61 -12.89
N GLY A 15 -37.68 15.61 -12.49
CA GLY A 15 -36.75 15.47 -11.35
C GLY A 15 -37.39 15.53 -9.95
N HIS A 16 -38.31 16.48 -9.74
CA HIS A 16 -38.63 17.02 -8.40
C HIS A 16 -39.39 16.09 -7.43
N GLY A 17 -39.85 14.92 -7.88
CA GLY A 17 -40.63 14.00 -7.03
C GLY A 17 -39.84 13.37 -5.86
N ASN A 18 -38.53 13.19 -6.01
CA ASN A 18 -37.68 12.49 -5.02
C ASN A 18 -36.78 13.43 -4.19
N GLU A 19 -36.87 14.75 -4.39
CA GLU A 19 -36.03 15.73 -3.68
C GLU A 19 -36.67 16.12 -2.33
N VAL A 20 -35.85 16.53 -1.35
CA VAL A 20 -36.34 17.14 -0.10
C VAL A 20 -37.12 18.40 -0.45
N PRO A 21 -38.31 18.66 0.17
CA PRO A 21 -39.08 19.87 -0.13
C PRO A 21 -38.26 21.13 0.12
N GLN A 22 -38.38 22.12 -0.76
CA GLN A 22 -37.51 23.30 -0.78
C GLN A 22 -37.61 24.11 0.53
N GLU A 23 -38.80 24.14 1.12
CA GLU A 23 -39.11 24.77 2.41
C GLU A 23 -38.37 24.13 3.60
N TYR A 24 -37.95 22.87 3.50
CA TYR A 24 -37.19 22.17 4.54
C TYR A 24 -35.71 21.97 4.17
N ARG A 25 -35.30 22.34 2.95
CA ARG A 25 -33.96 22.03 2.44
C ARG A 25 -32.85 22.65 3.29
N ALA A 26 -33.00 23.92 3.65
CA ALA A 26 -32.01 24.65 4.46
C ALA A 26 -31.86 24.04 5.87
N ASP A 27 -32.96 23.60 6.48
CA ASP A 27 -32.92 22.90 7.76
C ASP A 27 -32.26 21.53 7.65
N VAL A 28 -32.61 20.72 6.64
CA VAL A 28 -31.98 19.40 6.45
C VAL A 28 -30.48 19.54 6.17
N GLU A 29 -30.04 20.59 5.46
CA GLU A 29 -28.61 20.89 5.26
C GLU A 29 -27.93 21.37 6.56
N ARG A 30 -28.57 22.23 7.36
CA ARG A 30 -28.08 22.63 8.69
C ARG A 30 -27.91 21.42 9.62
N ILE A 31 -28.98 20.63 9.79
CA ILE A 31 -29.03 19.45 10.65
C ILE A 31 -28.00 18.41 10.19
N PHE A 32 -27.74 18.29 8.89
CA PHE A 32 -26.68 17.43 8.36
C PHE A 32 -25.28 17.82 8.86
N PHE A 33 -24.94 19.11 8.90
CA PHE A 33 -23.64 19.54 9.43
C PHE A 33 -23.55 19.50 10.96
N GLU A 34 -24.65 19.73 11.68
CA GLU A 34 -24.73 19.52 13.13
C GLU A 34 -24.53 18.03 13.48
N PHE A 35 -25.23 17.14 12.77
CA PHE A 35 -25.08 15.69 12.89
C PHE A 35 -23.65 15.23 12.57
N LEU A 36 -23.07 15.70 11.46
CA LEU A 36 -21.67 15.39 11.12
C LEU A 36 -20.68 15.87 12.19
N ASN A 37 -20.84 17.07 12.74
CA ASN A 37 -20.01 17.57 13.84
C ASN A 37 -20.13 16.70 15.10
N SER A 38 -21.35 16.29 15.45
CA SER A 38 -21.65 15.42 16.58
C SER A 38 -20.96 14.07 16.44
N ILE A 39 -21.20 13.34 15.34
CA ILE A 39 -20.61 12.00 15.15
C ILE A 39 -19.08 12.08 14.96
N CYS A 40 -18.54 13.06 14.25
CA CYS A 40 -17.08 13.17 14.10
C CYS A 40 -16.37 13.45 15.44
N SER A 41 -17.10 14.00 16.42
CA SER A 41 -16.62 14.21 17.79
C SER A 41 -16.88 13.00 18.71
N ASN A 42 -17.82 12.13 18.37
CA ASN A 42 -18.17 10.91 19.12
C ASN A 42 -17.93 9.65 18.26
N LEU A 43 -16.69 9.16 18.29
CA LEU A 43 -16.26 7.99 17.51
C LEU A 43 -16.99 6.68 17.89
N ASP A 44 -17.61 6.62 19.07
CA ASP A 44 -18.37 5.47 19.57
C ASP A 44 -19.89 5.58 19.31
N ALA A 45 -20.33 6.60 18.55
CA ALA A 45 -21.75 6.81 18.24
C ALA A 45 -22.40 5.62 17.49
N THR A 46 -23.56 5.19 17.98
CA THR A 46 -24.42 4.14 17.40
C THR A 46 -25.74 4.73 16.88
N ASP A 47 -26.49 3.95 16.09
CA ASP A 47 -27.92 4.21 15.87
C ASP A 47 -28.77 3.68 17.06
N SER A 48 -30.09 3.91 17.00
CA SER A 48 -31.08 3.40 17.97
C SER A 48 -31.08 1.88 18.20
N LYS A 49 -30.39 1.09 17.37
CA LYS A 49 -30.29 -0.38 17.45
C LYS A 49 -28.95 -0.84 18.03
N GLY A 50 -28.07 0.09 18.40
CA GLY A 50 -26.73 -0.18 18.89
C GLY A 50 -25.72 -0.50 17.78
N GLU A 51 -26.07 -0.32 16.51
CA GLU A 51 -25.10 -0.51 15.41
C GLU A 51 -24.16 0.69 15.33
N PRO A 52 -22.83 0.50 15.39
CA PRO A 52 -21.88 1.61 15.37
C PRO A 52 -21.88 2.31 14.01
N ILE A 53 -22.06 3.63 14.03
CA ILE A 53 -22.06 4.49 12.84
C ILE A 53 -20.66 4.49 12.21
N HIS A 54 -19.62 4.49 13.04
CA HIS A 54 -18.23 4.40 12.60
C HIS A 54 -17.84 2.97 12.20
N GLN A 55 -17.19 2.85 11.05
CA GLN A 55 -16.53 1.61 10.67
C GLN A 55 -15.20 1.48 11.43
N THR A 56 -15.26 0.75 12.55
CA THR A 56 -14.19 0.43 13.51
C THR A 56 -12.77 0.78 13.04
N LEU A 57 -12.30 1.96 13.44
CA LEU A 57 -10.91 2.39 13.25
C LEU A 57 -10.00 1.66 14.24
N MET A 58 -8.73 1.46 13.88
CA MET A 58 -7.71 1.05 14.85
C MET A 58 -7.38 2.22 15.77
N ALA A 59 -7.27 2.00 17.08
CA ALA A 59 -7.00 3.06 18.07
C ALA A 59 -5.79 3.95 17.73
N LYS A 60 -4.73 3.37 17.15
CA LYS A 60 -3.53 4.08 16.66
C LYS A 60 -3.81 5.10 15.54
N LYS A 61 -4.96 5.03 14.87
CA LYS A 61 -5.45 6.06 13.91
C LYS A 61 -6.42 7.07 14.55
N MET A 62 -6.99 6.77 15.71
CA MET A 62 -7.86 7.71 16.45
C MET A 62 -7.01 8.80 17.12
N GLN A 63 -5.91 8.44 17.79
CA GLN A 63 -5.03 9.40 18.48
C GLN A 63 -4.44 10.47 17.53
N ARG A 64 -4.07 10.07 16.31
CA ARG A 64 -3.55 10.96 15.26
C ARG A 64 -4.59 11.85 14.57
N LEU A 65 -5.88 11.74 14.92
CA LEU A 65 -6.94 12.52 14.29
C LEU A 65 -6.99 13.95 14.84
N ASP A 66 -6.74 14.11 16.14
CA ASP A 66 -6.70 15.40 16.85
C ASP A 66 -5.42 16.21 16.56
N GLU A 67 -4.30 15.51 16.31
CA GLU A 67 -2.98 16.11 16.04
C GLU A 67 -2.82 16.60 14.58
N SER A 68 -3.82 16.39 13.72
CA SER A 68 -3.68 16.50 12.25
C SER A 68 -4.10 17.86 11.70
N PRO A 69 -3.19 18.66 11.11
CA PRO A 69 -3.57 19.88 10.40
C PRO A 69 -4.23 19.61 9.03
N ASP A 70 -4.21 18.37 8.54
CA ASP A 70 -4.82 17.95 7.27
C ASP A 70 -6.21 17.34 7.44
N PHE A 71 -7.02 17.40 6.39
CA PHE A 71 -8.25 16.62 6.24
C PHE A 71 -7.98 15.11 6.30
N ARG A 72 -8.82 14.39 7.05
CA ARG A 72 -8.78 12.93 7.20
C ARG A 72 -10.14 12.32 6.81
N PRO A 73 -10.15 11.16 6.12
CA PRO A 73 -11.39 10.48 5.74
C PRO A 73 -11.97 9.68 6.91
N PHE A 74 -13.07 10.16 7.48
CA PHE A 74 -13.96 9.36 8.32
C PHE A 74 -14.61 8.26 7.49
N LYS A 75 -14.99 7.14 8.13
CA LYS A 75 -15.60 5.98 7.46
C LYS A 75 -16.86 5.55 8.19
N PHE A 76 -18.01 5.69 7.53
CA PHE A 76 -19.33 5.45 8.12
C PHE A 76 -20.02 4.23 7.51
N ARG A 77 -20.67 3.41 8.34
CA ARG A 77 -21.59 2.35 7.90
C ARG A 77 -22.87 3.00 7.38
N ILE A 78 -23.18 2.82 6.09
CA ILE A 78 -24.27 3.54 5.41
C ILE A 78 -25.61 3.38 6.15
N GLN A 79 -25.92 2.18 6.62
CA GLN A 79 -27.19 1.86 7.29
C GLN A 79 -27.32 2.59 8.64
N ALA A 80 -26.37 2.40 9.55
CA ALA A 80 -26.40 3.06 10.87
C ALA A 80 -26.35 4.60 10.76
N PHE A 81 -25.52 5.14 9.84
CA PHE A 81 -25.49 6.57 9.54
C PHE A 81 -26.86 7.09 9.06
N THR A 82 -27.54 6.34 8.17
CA THR A 82 -28.86 6.74 7.64
C THR A 82 -29.92 6.69 8.75
N ASN A 83 -29.91 5.66 9.59
CA ASN A 83 -30.84 5.52 10.71
C ASN A 83 -30.67 6.69 11.70
N ALA A 84 -29.45 6.90 12.20
CA ALA A 84 -29.15 7.96 13.16
C ALA A 84 -29.42 9.38 12.62
N PHE A 85 -29.26 9.62 11.31
CA PHE A 85 -29.62 10.91 10.72
C PHE A 85 -31.15 11.11 10.64
N LEU A 86 -31.93 10.05 10.39
CA LEU A 86 -33.40 10.11 10.44
C LEU A 86 -33.90 10.33 11.87
N GLU A 87 -33.25 9.70 12.85
CA GLU A 87 -33.51 9.89 14.28
C GLU A 87 -33.22 11.35 14.70
N GLU A 88 -32.10 11.93 14.26
CA GLU A 88 -31.75 13.34 14.52
C GLU A 88 -32.71 14.34 13.84
N LEU A 89 -33.13 14.06 12.59
CA LEU A 89 -34.16 14.86 11.91
C LEU A 89 -35.50 14.82 12.66
N ALA A 90 -35.94 13.64 13.10
CA ALA A 90 -37.15 13.50 13.90
C ALA A 90 -37.02 14.25 15.25
N ARG A 91 -35.85 14.16 15.91
CA ARG A 91 -35.55 14.88 17.15
C ARG A 91 -35.61 16.40 16.99
N GLN A 92 -35.20 16.94 15.84
CA GLN A 92 -35.34 18.36 15.51
C GLN A 92 -36.72 18.74 14.92
N GLY A 93 -37.70 17.82 14.91
CA GLY A 93 -39.07 18.11 14.52
C GLY A 93 -39.41 17.89 13.03
N TYR A 94 -38.57 17.13 12.30
CA TYR A 94 -38.76 16.74 10.90
C TYR A 94 -38.90 15.21 10.76
N PRO A 95 -39.95 14.58 11.33
CA PRO A 95 -40.16 13.13 11.24
C PRO A 95 -40.65 12.70 9.85
N GLU A 96 -40.81 11.39 9.62
CA GLU A 96 -41.10 10.81 8.31
C GLU A 96 -42.41 11.33 7.68
N GLU A 97 -43.39 11.75 8.48
CA GLU A 97 -44.64 12.35 8.01
C GLU A 97 -44.44 13.72 7.36
N LYS A 98 -43.40 14.48 7.77
CA LYS A 98 -43.02 15.75 7.12
C LYS A 98 -42.08 15.53 5.94
N ILE A 99 -41.06 14.68 6.12
CA ILE A 99 -40.07 14.40 5.08
C ILE A 99 -39.92 12.87 4.91
N PRO A 100 -40.64 12.27 3.95
CA PRO A 100 -40.58 10.84 3.70
C PRO A 100 -39.16 10.30 3.57
N MET A 101 -38.84 9.18 4.23
CA MET A 101 -37.47 8.64 4.36
C MET A 101 -36.77 8.45 3.01
N LYS A 102 -37.53 8.16 1.94
CA LYS A 102 -37.05 8.07 0.56
C LYS A 102 -36.35 9.35 0.09
N LYS A 103 -36.87 10.53 0.45
CA LYS A 103 -36.31 11.85 0.09
C LYS A 103 -35.01 12.12 0.86
N ILE A 104 -34.96 11.78 2.16
CA ILE A 104 -33.72 11.87 2.96
C ILE A 104 -32.64 10.92 2.44
N ARG A 105 -33.00 9.67 2.09
CA ARG A 105 -32.06 8.73 1.45
C ARG A 105 -31.52 9.26 0.11
N ASN A 106 -32.34 9.93 -0.69
CA ASN A 106 -31.91 10.57 -1.94
C ASN A 106 -30.99 11.79 -1.67
N PHE A 107 -31.31 12.63 -0.67
CA PHE A 107 -30.45 13.73 -0.23
C PHE A 107 -29.04 13.25 0.17
N LEU A 108 -28.94 12.25 1.05
CA LEU A 108 -27.65 11.68 1.47
C LEU A 108 -26.88 11.03 0.31
N TRP A 109 -27.59 10.42 -0.66
CA TRP A 109 -26.99 9.77 -1.82
C TRP A 109 -26.35 10.75 -2.83
N ASN A 110 -26.84 12.00 -2.86
CA ASN A 110 -26.35 13.06 -3.75
C ASN A 110 -25.49 14.12 -3.01
N GLN A 111 -25.20 13.90 -1.72
CA GLN A 111 -24.52 14.86 -0.87
C GLN A 111 -23.02 14.96 -1.22
N GLN A 112 -22.56 16.14 -1.67
CA GLN A 112 -21.17 16.38 -2.11
C GLN A 112 -20.11 16.12 -1.02
N TYR A 113 -20.48 16.20 0.25
CA TYR A 113 -19.59 15.89 1.39
C TYR A 113 -19.45 14.38 1.69
N ILE A 114 -20.14 13.52 0.93
CA ILE A 114 -20.13 12.06 1.07
C ILE A 114 -19.54 11.43 -0.19
N SER A 115 -18.41 10.71 -0.07
CA SER A 115 -17.87 9.89 -1.15
C SER A 115 -18.34 8.44 -1.01
N ARG A 116 -19.00 7.94 -2.06
CA ARG A 116 -19.62 6.59 -2.12
C ARG A 116 -18.76 5.58 -2.87
N PHE A 117 -17.78 6.06 -3.63
CA PHE A 117 -16.81 5.25 -4.38
C PHE A 117 -15.37 5.52 -3.91
N ASN A 118 -14.50 4.52 -4.07
CA ASN A 118 -13.06 4.66 -3.86
C ASN A 118 -12.38 5.21 -5.13
N GLU A 119 -11.07 5.49 -5.09
CA GLU A 119 -10.35 6.04 -6.26
C GLU A 119 -10.37 5.05 -7.45
N GLU A 120 -10.49 3.76 -7.16
CA GLU A 120 -10.73 2.69 -8.11
C GLU A 120 -12.18 2.63 -8.63
N GLY A 121 -13.02 3.63 -8.34
CA GLY A 121 -14.40 3.80 -8.80
C GLY A 121 -15.30 2.57 -8.56
N LYS A 122 -14.98 1.79 -7.53
CA LYS A 122 -15.79 0.70 -6.96
C LYS A 122 -16.53 1.24 -5.73
N LYS A 123 -17.72 0.72 -5.44
CA LYS A 123 -18.47 1.12 -4.23
C LYS A 123 -17.62 0.87 -2.99
N SER A 124 -17.42 1.88 -2.15
CA SER A 124 -16.57 1.78 -0.98
C SER A 124 -17.08 0.70 -0.02
N LYS A 125 -16.18 -0.21 0.40
CA LYS A 125 -16.48 -1.32 1.30
C LYS A 125 -15.41 -1.49 2.38
N SER A 126 -15.79 -2.07 3.51
CA SER A 126 -14.88 -2.51 4.56
C SER A 126 -15.52 -3.65 5.36
N LYS A 127 -14.79 -4.75 5.60
CA LYS A 127 -15.29 -5.97 6.27
C LYS A 127 -16.65 -6.43 5.70
N GLY A 128 -16.75 -6.54 4.36
CA GLY A 128 -17.98 -6.88 3.64
C GLY A 128 -18.99 -5.74 3.46
N ASN A 129 -19.18 -4.93 4.50
CA ASN A 129 -20.17 -3.83 4.53
C ASN A 129 -19.83 -2.70 3.56
N HIS A 130 -20.86 -2.09 2.97
CA HIS A 130 -20.73 -0.83 2.23
C HIS A 130 -20.54 0.34 3.21
N ILE A 131 -19.65 1.26 2.86
CA ILE A 131 -19.32 2.44 3.67
C ILE A 131 -19.34 3.72 2.85
N TRP A 132 -19.51 4.84 3.54
CA TRP A 132 -19.27 6.19 3.01
C TRP A 132 -18.00 6.77 3.60
N HIS A 133 -17.31 7.62 2.84
CA HIS A 133 -16.21 8.44 3.34
C HIS A 133 -16.66 9.91 3.45
N VAL A 134 -16.19 10.60 4.49
CA VAL A 134 -16.37 12.05 4.69
C VAL A 134 -15.02 12.64 5.07
N ASP A 135 -14.54 13.63 4.31
CA ASP A 135 -13.27 14.30 4.61
C ASP A 135 -13.52 15.44 5.60
N ALA A 136 -12.93 15.34 6.80
CA ALA A 136 -13.04 16.34 7.85
C ALA A 136 -11.67 16.71 8.44
N LYS A 137 -11.55 17.96 8.91
CA LYS A 137 -10.40 18.52 9.62
C LYS A 137 -10.89 19.12 10.94
N LYS A 138 -10.18 18.86 12.05
CA LYS A 138 -10.50 19.46 13.34
C LYS A 138 -10.11 20.94 13.35
N THR A 139 -10.96 21.78 13.92
CA THR A 139 -10.75 23.23 14.11
C THR A 139 -11.25 23.65 15.50
N GLU A 140 -10.94 24.88 15.92
CA GLU A 140 -11.34 25.40 17.24
C GLU A 140 -12.87 25.39 17.47
N GLY A 141 -13.65 25.48 16.40
CA GLY A 141 -15.11 25.43 16.41
C GLY A 141 -15.75 24.07 16.12
N GLY A 142 -14.96 22.98 16.06
CA GLY A 142 -15.46 21.63 15.75
C GLY A 142 -14.78 21.01 14.52
N TRP A 143 -15.57 20.66 13.50
CA TRP A 143 -15.10 20.00 12.29
C TRP A 143 -15.39 20.82 11.03
N GLN A 144 -14.33 21.10 10.26
CA GLN A 144 -14.44 21.62 8.90
C GLN A 144 -14.53 20.44 7.92
N PHE A 145 -15.58 20.41 7.11
CA PHE A 145 -15.81 19.37 6.10
C PHE A 145 -15.38 19.83 4.71
N ARG A 146 -14.89 18.90 3.88
CA ARG A 146 -14.51 19.16 2.48
C ARG A 146 -15.49 18.49 1.51
N PRO A 147 -16.05 19.22 0.52
CA PRO A 147 -16.85 18.58 -0.52
C PRO A 147 -15.92 17.79 -1.46
N PHE A 148 -16.29 16.55 -1.77
CA PHE A 148 -15.61 15.76 -2.79
C PHE A 148 -15.98 16.27 -4.17
N LYS A 149 -14.95 16.55 -4.98
CA LYS A 149 -15.08 16.93 -6.39
C LYS A 149 -14.50 15.83 -7.27
N ARG A 150 -14.95 15.76 -8.53
CA ARG A 150 -14.27 14.94 -9.54
C ARG A 150 -12.81 15.39 -9.66
N LYS A 151 -11.90 14.46 -9.91
CA LYS A 151 -10.46 14.74 -10.08
C LYS A 151 -9.83 13.75 -11.06
N LEU A 152 -8.65 14.09 -11.54
CA LEU A 152 -7.78 13.11 -12.21
C LEU A 152 -7.16 12.19 -11.16
N ALA A 153 -7.17 10.89 -11.46
CA ALA A 153 -6.77 9.80 -10.59
C ALA A 153 -5.96 8.74 -11.37
N GLY A 154 -5.34 7.83 -10.60
CA GLY A 154 -4.14 7.12 -11.03
C GLY A 154 -2.93 8.01 -10.78
N THR A 155 -2.02 7.61 -9.89
CA THR A 155 -0.86 8.42 -9.53
C THR A 155 0.17 8.37 -10.67
N PRO A 156 0.62 9.52 -11.22
CA PRO A 156 1.68 9.54 -12.21
C PRO A 156 3.03 9.15 -11.60
N PRO A 157 3.93 8.47 -12.33
CA PRO A 157 5.30 8.26 -11.87
C PRO A 157 6.07 9.59 -11.86
N GLY A 158 6.41 10.13 -10.69
CA GLY A 158 7.10 11.43 -10.56
C GLY A 158 8.56 11.46 -11.05
N VAL A 159 9.09 10.33 -11.56
CA VAL A 159 10.45 10.21 -12.10
C VAL A 159 10.41 9.51 -13.46
N ALA A 160 11.14 10.04 -14.44
CA ALA A 160 11.38 9.41 -15.73
C ALA A 160 12.89 9.19 -15.93
N TYR A 161 13.30 7.96 -16.21
CA TYR A 161 14.71 7.61 -16.42
C TYR A 161 15.09 7.73 -17.89
N VAL A 162 16.24 8.36 -18.17
CA VAL A 162 16.81 8.50 -19.52
C VAL A 162 16.87 7.13 -20.21
N GLY A 163 16.32 7.04 -21.42
CA GLY A 163 16.29 5.81 -22.22
C GLY A 163 15.25 4.75 -21.81
N LEU A 164 14.50 4.93 -20.71
CA LEU A 164 13.40 4.02 -20.32
C LEU A 164 12.03 4.60 -20.68
N ARG A 165 11.04 3.72 -20.89
CA ARG A 165 9.66 4.14 -21.14
C ARG A 165 9.01 4.66 -19.87
N TRP A 166 8.63 5.94 -19.88
CA TRP A 166 7.66 6.50 -18.96
C TRP A 166 6.23 6.28 -19.51
N THR A 167 5.27 6.04 -18.64
CA THR A 167 3.85 5.96 -19.01
C THR A 167 2.93 6.30 -17.83
N TRP A 168 1.83 6.98 -18.12
CA TRP A 168 0.75 7.24 -17.19
C TRP A 168 -0.59 7.19 -17.92
N THR A 169 -1.56 6.42 -17.41
CA THR A 169 -2.94 6.40 -17.91
C THR A 169 -3.85 7.11 -16.89
N PRO A 170 -4.04 8.44 -17.02
CA PRO A 170 -4.96 9.18 -16.16
C PRO A 170 -6.40 8.71 -16.31
N ARG A 171 -7.20 8.88 -15.26
CA ARG A 171 -8.61 8.48 -15.23
C ARG A 171 -9.41 9.51 -14.44
N ILE A 172 -10.61 9.87 -14.89
CA ILE A 172 -11.53 10.65 -14.05
C ILE A 172 -12.02 9.77 -12.89
N TRP A 173 -11.89 10.29 -11.68
CA TRP A 173 -12.56 9.78 -10.49
C TRP A 173 -13.83 10.58 -10.19
N ASP A 174 -14.87 9.87 -9.77
CA ASP A 174 -16.15 10.42 -9.37
C ASP A 174 -16.53 9.90 -7.96
N PRO A 175 -16.79 10.79 -6.97
CA PRO A 175 -17.22 10.36 -5.64
C PRO A 175 -18.64 9.75 -5.62
N GLN A 176 -19.47 10.05 -6.61
CA GLN A 176 -20.90 9.68 -6.66
C GLN A 176 -21.25 8.60 -7.72
N ALA A 177 -20.38 8.34 -8.69
CA ALA A 177 -20.63 7.38 -9.78
C ALA A 177 -19.56 6.27 -9.90
N SER A 178 -19.96 5.15 -10.48
CA SER A 178 -19.03 4.13 -10.98
C SER A 178 -18.30 4.60 -12.24
N ARG A 179 -17.18 3.96 -12.61
CA ARG A 179 -16.40 4.24 -13.84
C ARG A 179 -17.10 3.85 -15.16
N THR A 180 -18.41 4.04 -15.26
CA THR A 180 -19.25 3.62 -16.39
C THR A 180 -19.23 4.65 -17.51
N ASN A 181 -18.41 4.41 -18.53
CA ASN A 181 -18.47 4.95 -19.91
C ASN A 181 -18.77 6.46 -20.04
N MET A 182 -18.16 7.29 -19.21
CA MET A 182 -18.04 8.72 -19.49
C MET A 182 -16.99 8.89 -20.62
N PRO A 183 -17.34 9.46 -21.79
CA PRO A 183 -16.35 9.79 -22.80
C PRO A 183 -15.50 10.96 -22.29
N VAL A 184 -14.18 10.78 -22.29
CA VAL A 184 -13.20 11.78 -21.85
C VAL A 184 -12.22 12.01 -22.97
N SER A 185 -11.99 13.26 -23.33
CA SER A 185 -10.89 13.67 -24.20
C SER A 185 -9.74 14.16 -23.32
N TYR A 186 -8.59 13.48 -23.40
CA TYR A 186 -7.38 13.89 -22.70
C TYR A 186 -6.46 14.70 -23.61
N SER A 187 -5.87 15.77 -23.08
CA SER A 187 -4.91 16.60 -23.81
C SER A 187 -3.88 17.22 -22.86
N SER A 188 -2.85 17.84 -23.44
CA SER A 188 -1.86 18.63 -22.71
C SER A 188 -1.47 19.83 -23.58
N PRO A 189 -1.62 21.08 -23.10
CA PRO A 189 -1.37 22.27 -23.92
C PRO A 189 0.13 22.49 -24.20
N ALA A 190 1.00 21.98 -23.33
CA ALA A 190 2.44 21.92 -23.55
C ALA A 190 2.95 20.52 -23.13
N LEU A 191 3.75 19.90 -23.99
CA LEU A 191 4.45 18.64 -23.74
C LEU A 191 5.92 18.79 -24.13
N PRO A 192 6.86 18.20 -23.37
CA PRO A 192 8.23 18.07 -23.84
C PRO A 192 8.26 17.08 -25.02
N GLN A 193 9.15 17.29 -26.00
CA GLN A 193 9.17 16.57 -27.28
C GLN A 193 9.26 15.03 -27.16
N TRP A 194 9.74 14.54 -26.02
CA TRP A 194 9.90 13.11 -25.74
C TRP A 194 8.62 12.40 -25.25
N LEU A 195 7.55 13.15 -24.97
CA LEU A 195 6.32 12.69 -24.32
C LEU A 195 5.08 12.96 -25.20
N ALA A 196 4.24 11.96 -25.43
CA ALA A 196 3.07 12.08 -26.30
C ALA A 196 1.88 11.22 -25.82
N TRP A 197 0.67 11.62 -26.20
CA TRP A 197 -0.55 10.86 -25.98
C TRP A 197 -0.68 9.69 -26.97
N LYS A 198 -1.03 8.50 -26.44
CA LYS A 198 -1.37 7.29 -27.19
C LYS A 198 -2.43 6.51 -26.40
N GLU A 199 -3.60 6.24 -26.99
CA GLU A 199 -4.62 5.36 -26.39
C GLU A 199 -4.92 5.72 -24.92
N ASP A 200 -5.37 6.97 -24.71
CA ASP A 200 -5.65 7.60 -23.41
C ASP A 200 -4.50 7.57 -22.38
N SER A 201 -3.29 7.25 -22.83
CA SER A 201 -2.09 7.13 -22.00
C SER A 201 -1.00 8.10 -22.48
N LEU A 202 -0.43 8.84 -21.55
CA LEU A 202 0.67 9.75 -21.80
C LEU A 202 1.98 8.96 -21.66
N THR A 203 2.73 8.77 -22.75
CA THR A 203 3.94 7.91 -22.77
C THR A 203 5.08 8.51 -23.58
N GLY A 204 6.30 8.26 -23.12
CA GLY A 204 7.52 8.83 -23.69
C GLY A 204 8.77 8.06 -23.31
N ILE A 205 9.91 8.45 -23.87
CA ILE A 205 11.25 7.99 -23.48
C ILE A 205 12.15 9.24 -23.43
N PRO A 206 12.54 9.75 -22.25
CA PRO A 206 13.33 10.96 -22.18
C PRO A 206 14.75 10.74 -22.75
N PRO A 207 15.23 11.62 -23.65
CA PRO A 207 16.61 11.59 -24.14
C PRO A 207 17.60 12.13 -23.08
N PRO A 208 18.93 11.97 -23.28
CA PRO A 208 19.94 12.34 -22.29
C PRO A 208 20.03 13.84 -21.94
N ASP A 209 19.49 14.71 -22.79
CA ASP A 209 19.41 16.16 -22.64
C ASP A 209 18.08 16.65 -22.04
N ALA A 210 17.15 15.74 -21.72
CA ALA A 210 15.86 16.10 -21.15
C ALA A 210 16.00 16.67 -19.73
N GLN A 211 15.27 17.75 -19.46
CA GLN A 211 15.22 18.40 -18.14
C GLN A 211 13.92 18.07 -17.41
N SER A 212 13.97 18.09 -16.07
CA SER A 212 12.78 17.95 -15.22
C SER A 212 11.74 19.01 -15.56
N CYS A 213 10.47 18.61 -15.67
CA CYS A 213 9.43 19.46 -16.23
C CYS A 213 8.06 19.24 -15.57
N ASP A 214 7.28 20.31 -15.51
CA ASP A 214 5.86 20.25 -15.13
C ASP A 214 5.01 19.96 -16.37
N VAL A 215 4.24 18.88 -16.33
CA VAL A 215 3.32 18.48 -17.41
C VAL A 215 1.89 18.63 -16.94
N THR A 216 1.15 19.52 -17.60
CA THR A 216 -0.27 19.72 -17.35
C THR A 216 -1.11 18.80 -18.23
N VAL A 217 -1.96 18.00 -17.60
CA VAL A 217 -2.99 17.19 -18.26
C VAL A 217 -4.35 17.83 -18.06
N GLU A 218 -5.04 18.03 -19.17
CA GLU A 218 -6.45 18.39 -19.25
C GLU A 218 -7.28 17.14 -19.56
N ALA A 219 -8.45 17.03 -18.93
CA ALA A 219 -9.44 16.02 -19.21
C ALA A 219 -10.81 16.69 -19.36
N ARG A 220 -11.36 16.62 -20.58
CA ARG A 220 -12.62 17.25 -20.98
C ARG A 220 -13.69 16.18 -21.12
N PHE A 221 -14.86 16.42 -20.53
CA PHE A 221 -15.96 15.45 -20.50
C PHE A 221 -17.30 16.17 -20.47
N MET A 222 -18.34 15.49 -20.93
CA MET A 222 -19.71 16.02 -20.85
C MET A 222 -20.37 15.59 -19.53
N GLN A 223 -20.92 16.56 -18.81
CA GLN A 223 -21.74 16.35 -17.62
C GLN A 223 -23.04 17.15 -17.75
N ASP A 224 -24.19 16.50 -17.61
CA ASP A 224 -25.52 17.16 -17.58
C ASP A 224 -25.79 18.10 -18.79
N GLY A 225 -25.18 17.79 -19.95
CA GLY A 225 -25.27 18.57 -21.18
C GLY A 225 -24.23 19.69 -21.33
N LYS A 226 -23.37 19.91 -20.33
CA LYS A 226 -22.29 20.92 -20.32
C LYS A 226 -20.92 20.25 -20.47
N GLU A 227 -19.97 20.91 -21.14
CA GLU A 227 -18.55 20.52 -21.09
C GLU A 227 -17.93 20.96 -19.75
N GLU A 228 -17.26 20.03 -19.07
CA GLU A 228 -16.49 20.25 -17.86
C GLU A 228 -15.01 19.89 -18.10
N LEU A 229 -14.12 20.63 -17.44
CA LEU A 229 -12.66 20.50 -17.58
C LEU A 229 -12.03 20.19 -16.22
N LEU A 230 -11.25 19.12 -16.16
CA LEU A 230 -10.34 18.84 -15.05
C LEU A 230 -8.89 19.02 -15.49
N THR A 231 -8.11 19.74 -14.69
CA THR A 231 -6.70 20.03 -14.94
C THR A 231 -5.86 19.47 -13.80
N HIS A 232 -4.75 18.79 -14.11
CA HIS A 232 -3.77 18.32 -13.14
C HIS A 232 -2.36 18.51 -13.67
N THR A 233 -1.50 19.16 -12.89
CA THR A 233 -0.09 19.39 -13.23
C THR A 233 0.79 18.42 -12.47
N VAL A 234 1.70 17.77 -13.18
CA VAL A 234 2.57 16.69 -12.70
C VAL A 234 4.03 17.12 -12.85
N HIS A 235 4.77 17.19 -11.76
CA HIS A 235 6.22 17.32 -11.84
C HIS A 235 6.83 15.98 -12.24
N ILE A 236 7.64 15.95 -13.30
CA ILE A 236 8.39 14.79 -13.74
C ILE A 236 9.88 15.10 -13.62
N THR A 237 10.54 14.48 -12.64
CA THR A 237 12.00 14.56 -12.48
C THR A 237 12.69 13.67 -13.51
N ILE A 238 13.63 14.20 -14.30
CA ILE A 238 14.46 13.38 -15.17
C ILE A 238 15.66 12.83 -14.40
N ALA A 239 15.88 11.51 -14.47
CA ALA A 239 17.00 10.82 -13.84
C ALA A 239 17.92 10.19 -14.90
N PRO A 240 19.24 10.46 -14.89
CA PRO A 240 20.18 9.88 -15.85
C PRO A 240 20.36 8.37 -15.62
N MET A 241 20.52 7.61 -16.70
CA MET A 241 20.69 6.15 -16.65
C MET A 241 21.95 5.71 -15.90
N ALA A 242 22.93 6.61 -15.69
CA ALA A 242 24.12 6.37 -14.87
C ALA A 242 23.82 6.09 -13.38
N ALA A 243 22.61 6.38 -12.89
CA ALA A 243 22.13 5.89 -11.59
C ALA A 243 21.86 4.36 -11.58
N VAL A 244 21.97 3.70 -12.74
CA VAL A 244 21.79 2.26 -12.96
C VAL A 244 23.09 1.71 -13.54
N ASP A 245 24.08 1.48 -12.67
CA ASP A 245 25.44 1.12 -13.09
C ASP A 245 25.45 -0.10 -14.03
N SER A 246 26.11 0.06 -15.17
CA SER A 246 25.91 -0.75 -16.38
C SER A 246 27.06 -1.76 -16.63
N THR A 247 27.80 -2.13 -15.59
CA THR A 247 28.90 -3.09 -15.67
C THR A 247 28.44 -4.56 -15.64
N PHE A 248 27.47 -4.92 -16.49
CA PHE A 248 27.19 -6.31 -16.85
C PHE A 248 27.24 -6.48 -18.36
N THR A 249 28.39 -6.93 -18.85
CA THR A 249 28.51 -7.42 -20.23
C THR A 249 27.55 -8.60 -20.43
N PRO A 250 26.75 -8.64 -21.51
CA PRO A 250 25.85 -9.75 -21.78
C PRO A 250 26.68 -10.99 -22.13
N SER A 251 26.89 -11.85 -21.14
CA SER A 251 27.63 -13.11 -21.29
C SER A 251 26.89 -14.04 -22.25
N ARG A 252 27.22 -13.96 -23.54
CA ARG A 252 26.83 -14.92 -24.59
C ARG A 252 27.34 -16.30 -24.22
N ARG A 253 26.53 -17.06 -23.48
CA ARG A 253 26.76 -18.48 -23.21
C ARG A 253 26.61 -19.25 -24.52
N PRO A 254 27.64 -19.97 -25.02
CA PRO A 254 27.47 -20.82 -26.19
C PRO A 254 26.46 -21.93 -25.89
N SER A 255 25.50 -22.12 -26.80
CA SER A 255 24.51 -23.19 -26.66
C SER A 255 25.17 -24.55 -26.88
N LEU A 256 25.13 -25.42 -25.87
CA LEU A 256 25.59 -26.80 -25.98
C LEU A 256 24.55 -27.66 -26.72
N VAL A 257 24.46 -27.47 -28.04
CA VAL A 257 23.88 -28.48 -28.93
C VAL A 257 24.98 -29.51 -29.20
N GLY A 258 24.67 -30.79 -29.04
CA GLY A 258 25.66 -31.86 -29.17
C GLY A 258 26.10 -32.06 -30.62
N ASP A 259 27.41 -32.10 -30.85
CA ASP A 259 28.02 -32.66 -32.06
C ASP A 259 28.88 -33.88 -31.67
N VAL A 260 28.80 -34.94 -32.46
CA VAL A 260 29.27 -36.29 -32.09
C VAL A 260 30.35 -36.75 -33.07
N HIS A 261 31.58 -36.23 -32.92
CA HIS A 261 32.74 -36.75 -33.66
C HIS A 261 34.09 -36.67 -32.90
N ASN A 262 34.59 -37.86 -32.55
CA ASN A 262 35.99 -38.22 -32.26
C ASN A 262 36.72 -37.67 -31.00
N PRO A 263 37.81 -38.35 -30.53
CA PRO A 263 38.27 -38.24 -29.14
C PRO A 263 39.79 -38.01 -28.98
N ARG A 264 40.27 -38.13 -27.71
CA ARG A 264 41.66 -37.95 -27.22
C ARG A 264 42.01 -36.44 -27.08
N ARG A 265 42.88 -36.04 -26.14
CA ARG A 265 43.93 -36.77 -25.44
C ARG A 265 44.05 -36.33 -23.96
N ILE A 266 44.38 -37.28 -23.08
CA ILE A 266 44.73 -37.04 -21.67
C ILE A 266 46.20 -36.59 -21.59
N LEU A 267 46.53 -35.70 -20.64
CA LEU A 267 47.70 -35.82 -19.74
C LEU A 267 47.75 -34.70 -18.69
N SER A 268 48.07 -35.08 -17.45
CA SER A 268 48.45 -34.19 -16.34
C SER A 268 49.98 -34.08 -16.29
N ASP A 269 50.53 -33.05 -15.62
CA ASP A 269 51.57 -33.24 -14.58
C ASP A 269 51.82 -31.96 -13.74
N SER A 270 52.79 -32.00 -12.80
CA SER A 270 53.19 -30.85 -11.95
C SER A 270 54.62 -30.33 -12.27
N ILE A 271 55.62 -30.02 -11.40
CA ILE A 271 55.85 -30.17 -9.95
C ILE A 271 56.92 -29.13 -9.47
N VAL A 272 57.03 -28.89 -8.15
CA VAL A 272 58.13 -28.24 -7.38
C VAL A 272 58.16 -26.69 -7.26
N SER A 273 58.63 -26.25 -6.07
CA SER A 273 58.71 -24.88 -5.52
C SER A 273 60.02 -24.11 -5.83
N GLY A 274 60.02 -22.80 -5.58
CA GLY A 274 61.22 -21.95 -5.40
C GLY A 274 61.12 -21.13 -4.10
N VAL A 275 62.24 -20.63 -3.56
CA VAL A 275 62.36 -20.15 -2.15
C VAL A 275 62.77 -18.67 -2.01
N VAL A 276 62.28 -18.06 -0.92
CA VAL A 276 62.54 -16.72 -0.31
C VAL A 276 64.05 -16.44 -0.03
N PRO A 277 64.53 -15.22 0.37
CA PRO A 277 63.87 -14.20 1.22
C PRO A 277 64.10 -12.70 0.92
N ALA A 278 63.49 -11.84 1.76
CA ALA A 278 63.82 -10.43 1.96
C ALA A 278 64.25 -10.17 3.44
N PRO A 279 64.99 -9.09 3.75
CA PRO A 279 65.44 -8.77 5.12
C PRO A 279 64.37 -8.02 5.96
N ALA A 280 64.56 -7.99 7.28
CA ALA A 280 63.53 -7.61 8.26
C ALA A 280 63.89 -6.38 9.13
N GLN A 281 62.89 -5.85 9.87
CA GLN A 281 62.96 -5.12 11.16
C GLN A 281 61.51 -4.73 11.58
N ARG A 282 61.10 -4.61 12.87
CA ARG A 282 61.65 -5.07 14.17
C ARG A 282 60.49 -5.13 15.22
N LEU A 283 60.70 -5.77 16.36
CA LEU A 283 59.68 -6.00 17.42
C LEU A 283 59.47 -4.81 18.38
N SER A 284 58.26 -4.70 18.95
CA SER A 284 58.02 -4.10 20.28
C SER A 284 56.73 -4.67 20.92
N MET A 285 56.61 -4.62 22.25
CA MET A 285 55.58 -5.31 23.05
C MET A 285 55.18 -4.50 24.30
N ARG A 286 53.90 -4.11 24.42
CA ARG A 286 53.16 -3.93 25.71
C ARG A 286 51.69 -3.51 25.47
N GLY A 287 50.79 -3.98 26.35
CA GLY A 287 49.42 -3.42 26.51
C GLY A 287 49.41 -2.20 27.46
N PRO A 288 48.24 -1.64 27.82
CA PRO A 288 47.15 -2.42 28.42
C PRO A 288 45.68 -2.02 28.07
N ILE A 289 44.76 -2.91 28.46
CA ILE A 289 43.39 -2.72 29.03
C ILE A 289 42.47 -1.60 28.48
N ALA A 290 41.28 -2.06 28.04
CA ALA A 290 39.97 -1.41 28.00
C ALA A 290 39.73 -0.15 27.11
N ALA A 291 38.96 -0.38 26.04
CA ALA A 291 37.81 0.46 25.69
C ALA A 291 36.65 -0.46 25.27
N ALA A 292 35.41 -0.12 25.62
CA ALA A 292 34.25 -0.85 25.11
C ALA A 292 34.09 -0.58 23.61
N ALA A 293 33.79 -1.61 22.82
CA ALA A 293 33.58 -1.45 21.39
C ALA A 293 32.33 -0.60 21.11
N ALA A 294 32.55 0.66 20.71
CA ALA A 294 31.50 1.51 20.17
C ALA A 294 30.84 0.80 18.97
N PRO A 295 29.52 0.97 18.75
CA PRO A 295 28.85 0.30 17.64
C PRO A 295 29.47 0.76 16.31
N VAL A 296 30.05 -0.19 15.56
CA VAL A 296 30.64 0.07 14.25
C VAL A 296 29.53 0.56 13.31
N VAL A 297 29.48 1.87 13.10
CA VAL A 297 28.66 2.49 12.06
C VAL A 297 29.27 2.10 10.73
N ALA A 298 28.53 1.39 9.89
CA ALA A 298 28.96 1.10 8.53
C ALA A 298 29.19 2.43 7.79
N PRO A 299 30.33 2.64 7.11
CA PRO A 299 30.58 3.84 6.31
C PRO A 299 29.40 4.12 5.37
N GLU A 300 28.96 5.39 5.27
CA GLU A 300 27.73 5.74 4.54
C GLU A 300 27.80 5.30 3.05
N SER A 301 29.00 5.25 2.47
CA SER A 301 29.27 4.68 1.15
C SER A 301 28.95 3.19 1.02
N GLN A 302 29.20 2.37 2.05
CA GLN A 302 28.81 0.95 2.07
C GLN A 302 27.30 0.79 2.16
N VAL A 303 26.62 1.68 2.90
CA VAL A 303 25.15 1.68 3.01
C VAL A 303 24.52 1.99 1.64
N VAL A 304 25.03 3.02 0.93
CA VAL A 304 24.62 3.29 -0.46
C VAL A 304 24.90 2.09 -1.36
N GLN A 305 26.09 1.47 -1.29
CA GLN A 305 26.43 0.32 -2.13
C GLN A 305 25.49 -0.88 -1.92
N VAL A 306 25.13 -1.19 -0.66
CA VAL A 306 24.15 -2.24 -0.32
C VAL A 306 22.77 -1.92 -0.91
N LEU A 307 22.28 -0.69 -0.73
CA LEU A 307 20.95 -0.27 -1.19
C LEU A 307 20.85 -0.27 -2.71
N THR A 308 21.86 0.26 -3.42
CA THR A 308 21.92 0.25 -4.89
C THR A 308 21.99 -1.19 -5.43
N THR A 309 22.80 -2.05 -4.81
CA THR A 309 22.88 -3.49 -5.20
C THR A 309 21.54 -4.20 -5.00
N ALA A 310 20.80 -3.88 -3.93
CA ALA A 310 19.47 -4.42 -3.69
C ALA A 310 18.44 -3.89 -4.71
N ALA A 311 18.42 -2.58 -4.98
CA ALA A 311 17.53 -1.95 -5.96
C ALA A 311 17.71 -2.53 -7.37
N GLN A 312 18.96 -2.75 -7.79
CA GLN A 312 19.29 -3.39 -9.06
C GLN A 312 18.75 -4.83 -9.16
N ARG A 313 18.78 -5.62 -8.08
CA ARG A 313 18.23 -6.99 -8.10
C ARG A 313 16.71 -6.98 -8.22
N VAL A 314 16.02 -6.11 -7.48
CA VAL A 314 14.55 -5.95 -7.59
C VAL A 314 14.16 -5.51 -9.02
N ALA A 315 14.96 -4.65 -9.66
CA ALA A 315 14.73 -4.25 -11.05
C ALA A 315 14.85 -5.44 -12.03
N GLN A 316 15.83 -6.33 -11.85
CA GLN A 316 15.97 -7.56 -12.64
C GLN A 316 14.82 -8.55 -12.40
N GLU A 317 14.37 -8.65 -11.14
CA GLU A 317 13.25 -9.50 -10.72
C GLU A 317 11.93 -9.05 -11.36
N ALA A 318 11.64 -7.73 -11.31
CA ALA A 318 10.49 -7.13 -11.99
C ALA A 318 10.53 -7.33 -13.52
N GLN A 319 11.71 -7.18 -14.15
CA GLN A 319 11.88 -7.44 -15.59
C GLN A 319 11.62 -8.93 -15.93
N SER A 320 12.13 -9.86 -15.11
CA SER A 320 11.89 -11.30 -15.28
C SER A 320 10.40 -11.64 -15.17
N GLN A 321 9.69 -11.02 -14.23
CA GLN A 321 8.25 -11.23 -14.02
C GLN A 321 7.41 -10.72 -15.19
N VAL A 322 7.74 -9.55 -15.75
CA VAL A 322 7.09 -9.01 -16.97
C VAL A 322 7.30 -9.91 -18.19
N VAL A 323 8.49 -10.51 -18.34
CA VAL A 323 8.79 -11.44 -19.44
C VAL A 323 8.09 -12.79 -19.26
N ALA A 324 7.90 -13.26 -18.02
CA ALA A 324 7.22 -14.51 -17.72
C ALA A 324 5.69 -14.45 -17.90
N SER A 325 5.06 -13.34 -17.48
CA SER A 325 3.59 -13.21 -17.44
C SER A 325 3.08 -11.85 -17.98
N PRO A 326 3.19 -11.58 -19.30
CA PRO A 326 2.86 -10.26 -19.87
C PRO A 326 1.39 -9.82 -19.78
N ASN A 327 0.47 -10.71 -19.37
CA ASN A 327 -0.95 -10.41 -19.22
C ASN A 327 -1.39 -10.13 -17.76
N GLU A 328 -0.54 -10.37 -16.76
CA GLU A 328 -0.88 -10.15 -15.34
C GLU A 328 -0.07 -9.00 -14.74
N VAL A 329 -0.61 -7.78 -14.84
CA VAL A 329 -0.15 -6.62 -14.04
C VAL A 329 -0.68 -6.79 -12.60
N GLY A 330 -0.14 -7.81 -11.91
CA GLY A 330 -0.58 -8.25 -10.59
C GLY A 330 -0.12 -7.35 -9.44
N PRO A 331 -0.62 -7.62 -8.20
CA PRO A 331 -0.18 -6.91 -7.00
C PRO A 331 1.30 -7.11 -6.71
N GLU A 332 1.88 -8.24 -7.15
CA GLU A 332 3.28 -8.59 -6.98
C GLU A 332 4.23 -7.64 -7.73
N LEU A 333 3.91 -7.31 -9.00
CA LEU A 333 4.65 -6.32 -9.78
C LEU A 333 4.56 -4.93 -9.14
N GLN A 334 3.40 -4.57 -8.55
CA GLN A 334 3.24 -3.33 -7.80
C GLN A 334 4.07 -3.32 -6.51
N ALA A 335 4.22 -4.47 -5.83
CA ALA A 335 5.10 -4.62 -4.68
C ALA A 335 6.59 -4.52 -5.07
N LEU A 336 7.03 -5.19 -6.13
CA LEU A 336 8.40 -5.08 -6.65
C LEU A 336 8.74 -3.63 -7.07
N ALA A 337 7.82 -2.94 -7.76
CA ALA A 337 7.98 -1.53 -8.10
C ALA A 337 8.15 -0.64 -6.85
N LYS A 338 7.40 -0.91 -5.78
CA LYS A 338 7.57 -0.19 -4.50
C LYS A 338 8.88 -0.52 -3.80
N GLN A 339 9.28 -1.79 -3.75
CA GLN A 339 10.57 -2.21 -3.19
C GLN A 339 11.74 -1.49 -3.91
N GLN A 340 11.72 -1.47 -5.24
CA GLN A 340 12.71 -0.75 -6.05
C GLN A 340 12.70 0.75 -5.73
N HIS A 341 11.52 1.38 -5.68
CA HIS A 341 11.39 2.81 -5.38
C HIS A 341 11.97 3.16 -3.99
N VAL A 342 11.61 2.42 -2.94
CA VAL A 342 12.10 2.67 -1.57
C VAL A 342 13.62 2.53 -1.50
N LEU A 343 14.21 1.49 -2.10
CA LEU A 343 15.66 1.30 -2.10
C LEU A 343 16.39 2.41 -2.88
N THR A 344 15.89 2.80 -4.05
CA THR A 344 16.50 3.83 -4.91
C THR A 344 16.43 5.23 -4.29
N VAL A 345 15.25 5.68 -3.84
CA VAL A 345 15.07 7.01 -3.22
C VAL A 345 15.94 7.13 -1.97
N THR A 346 16.08 6.05 -1.21
CA THR A 346 16.91 6.01 0.00
C THR A 346 18.41 6.07 -0.32
N ALA A 347 18.88 5.34 -1.34
CA ALA A 347 20.26 5.44 -1.80
C ALA A 347 20.60 6.85 -2.32
N GLN A 348 19.65 7.49 -3.01
CA GLN A 348 19.77 8.88 -3.48
C GLN A 348 19.84 9.87 -2.31
N ALA A 349 18.94 9.79 -1.33
CA ALA A 349 18.94 10.69 -0.16
C ALA A 349 20.26 10.66 0.62
N ILE A 350 20.83 9.47 0.83
CA ILE A 350 22.14 9.31 1.49
C ILE A 350 23.28 9.86 0.62
N SER A 351 23.19 9.72 -0.70
CA SER A 351 24.19 10.25 -1.64
C SER A 351 24.16 11.79 -1.69
N SER A 352 22.98 12.42 -1.76
CA SER A 352 22.82 13.88 -1.70
C SER A 352 23.33 14.46 -0.37
N LYS A 353 23.06 13.77 0.75
CA LYS A 353 23.62 14.12 2.06
C LYS A 353 25.16 14.09 2.06
N MET A 354 25.79 13.11 1.42
CA MET A 354 27.26 13.07 1.27
C MET A 354 27.80 14.12 0.29
N ALA A 355 27.00 14.57 -0.68
CA ALA A 355 27.37 15.67 -1.59
C ALA A 355 27.23 17.07 -0.97
N GLY A 356 26.51 17.19 0.16
CA GLY A 356 26.25 18.47 0.83
C GLY A 356 25.06 19.27 0.26
N GLU A 357 24.38 18.74 -0.76
CA GLU A 357 23.21 19.38 -1.38
C GLU A 357 21.92 18.98 -0.65
N VAL A 358 21.40 19.86 0.21
CA VAL A 358 20.12 19.64 0.91
C VAL A 358 19.27 20.93 0.92
N PRO A 359 18.12 20.97 0.20
CA PRO A 359 17.20 22.10 0.27
C PRO A 359 16.44 22.15 1.61
N ASP A 360 16.28 23.37 2.17
CA ASP A 360 15.74 23.62 3.53
C ASP A 360 14.38 22.94 3.83
N GLY A 361 13.52 22.76 2.82
CA GLY A 361 12.21 22.12 3.00
C GLY A 361 12.23 20.60 3.16
N ALA A 362 13.28 19.89 2.71
CA ALA A 362 13.32 18.42 2.63
C ALA A 362 14.16 17.76 3.74
N VAL A 363 14.94 18.56 4.49
CA VAL A 363 15.97 18.13 5.45
C VAL A 363 15.46 17.06 6.43
N ALA A 364 14.29 17.29 7.03
CA ALA A 364 13.75 16.41 8.08
C ALA A 364 13.41 15.00 7.56
N GLN A 365 12.81 14.88 6.37
CA GLN A 365 12.45 13.59 5.78
C GLN A 365 13.70 12.86 5.25
N SER A 366 14.61 13.57 4.60
CA SER A 366 15.89 12.99 4.12
C SER A 366 16.74 12.43 5.25
N ASN A 367 16.83 13.15 6.38
CA ASN A 367 17.53 12.69 7.58
C ASN A 367 16.85 11.47 8.22
N ALA A 368 15.52 11.46 8.32
CA ALA A 368 14.78 10.31 8.86
C ALA A 368 14.94 9.05 7.99
N LEU A 369 14.88 9.21 6.68
CA LEU A 369 15.07 8.14 5.69
C LEU A 369 16.49 7.57 5.76
N THR A 370 17.51 8.46 5.78
CA THR A 370 18.93 8.11 5.95
C THR A 370 19.15 7.30 7.23
N ALA A 371 18.66 7.78 8.38
CA ALA A 371 18.84 7.12 9.67
C ALA A 371 18.12 5.76 9.73
N ALA A 372 16.93 5.64 9.11
CA ALA A 372 16.22 4.38 9.01
C ALA A 372 17.00 3.35 8.17
N ALA A 373 17.53 3.76 7.01
CA ALA A 373 18.27 2.89 6.10
C ALA A 373 19.59 2.38 6.69
N GLN A 374 20.35 3.25 7.35
CA GLN A 374 21.56 2.86 8.08
C GLN A 374 21.25 1.79 9.12
N GLN A 375 20.12 1.91 9.83
CA GLN A 375 19.69 0.92 10.79
C GLN A 375 19.18 -0.37 10.13
N VAL A 376 18.49 -0.32 8.99
CA VAL A 376 18.10 -1.51 8.22
C VAL A 376 19.34 -2.30 7.77
N VAL A 377 20.29 -1.64 7.08
CA VAL A 377 21.50 -2.28 6.56
C VAL A 377 22.37 -2.85 7.69
N LEU A 378 22.49 -2.14 8.82
CA LEU A 378 23.27 -2.59 9.98
C LEU A 378 22.61 -3.78 10.73
N GLN A 379 21.28 -3.88 10.79
CA GLN A 379 20.62 -5.07 11.34
C GLN A 379 20.66 -6.24 10.34
N ALA A 380 20.52 -5.98 9.03
CA ALA A 380 20.67 -7.00 7.99
C ALA A 380 22.09 -7.63 8.01
N ALA A 381 23.14 -6.82 8.21
CA ALA A 381 24.50 -7.33 8.38
C ALA A 381 24.66 -8.19 9.64
N ARG A 382 24.00 -7.84 10.76
CA ARG A 382 23.99 -8.65 11.98
C ARG A 382 23.25 -9.98 11.81
N GLN A 383 22.13 -9.96 11.08
CA GLN A 383 21.39 -11.18 10.75
C GLN A 383 22.23 -12.12 9.89
N VAL A 384 22.94 -11.63 8.87
CA VAL A 384 23.88 -12.46 8.07
C VAL A 384 24.95 -13.13 8.95
N VAL A 385 25.45 -12.46 10.00
CA VAL A 385 26.38 -13.08 10.98
C VAL A 385 25.66 -14.14 11.83
N ALA A 386 24.43 -13.87 12.30
CA ALA A 386 23.65 -14.82 13.09
C ALA A 386 23.33 -16.09 12.27
N ASP A 387 22.82 -15.93 11.05
CA ASP A 387 22.48 -17.03 10.14
C ASP A 387 23.73 -17.87 9.81
N ARG A 388 24.89 -17.21 9.58
CA ARG A 388 26.17 -17.90 9.35
C ARG A 388 26.64 -18.70 10.57
N ASN A 389 26.47 -18.16 11.78
CA ASN A 389 26.80 -18.86 13.02
C ASN A 389 25.86 -20.05 13.26
N VAL A 390 24.56 -19.91 13.02
CA VAL A 390 23.60 -21.02 13.08
C VAL A 390 23.97 -22.11 12.07
N ALA A 391 24.29 -21.74 10.82
CA ALA A 391 24.71 -22.69 9.79
C ALA A 391 26.02 -23.43 10.16
N ALA A 392 26.98 -22.75 10.78
CA ALA A 392 28.23 -23.36 11.26
C ALA A 392 28.00 -24.38 12.39
N VAL A 393 27.14 -24.04 13.37
CA VAL A 393 26.76 -24.95 14.46
C VAL A 393 25.97 -26.15 13.92
N SER A 394 25.02 -25.92 13.01
CA SER A 394 24.22 -26.99 12.37
C SER A 394 25.02 -27.92 11.46
N SER A 395 26.22 -27.51 11.02
CA SER A 395 27.14 -28.34 10.23
C SER A 395 28.23 -29.03 11.08
N GLY A 396 28.11 -28.98 12.41
CA GLY A 396 28.94 -29.76 13.34
C GLY A 396 30.35 -29.22 13.59
N PHE A 397 30.67 -28.01 13.11
CA PHE A 397 31.94 -27.36 13.39
C PHE A 397 31.90 -26.61 14.72
N PRO A 398 32.97 -26.65 15.54
CA PRO A 398 33.05 -25.85 16.76
C PRO A 398 33.06 -24.35 16.41
N PRO A 399 32.52 -23.48 17.29
CA PRO A 399 32.51 -22.03 17.04
C PRO A 399 33.95 -21.51 16.99
N VAL A 400 34.42 -21.19 15.79
CA VAL A 400 35.77 -20.69 15.55
C VAL A 400 35.92 -19.32 16.21
N ALA A 401 37.10 -19.04 16.80
CA ALA A 401 37.37 -17.76 17.43
C ALA A 401 37.09 -16.58 16.48
N ALA A 402 36.56 -15.49 17.01
CA ALA A 402 35.99 -14.38 16.23
C ALA A 402 36.95 -13.70 15.23
N SER A 403 38.26 -13.93 15.35
CA SER A 403 39.31 -13.50 14.42
C SER A 403 39.34 -14.27 13.09
N ALA A 404 38.59 -15.37 12.94
CA ALA A 404 38.64 -16.25 11.76
C ALA A 404 37.32 -16.33 10.97
N MET A 405 36.31 -15.50 11.29
CA MET A 405 35.08 -15.43 10.49
C MET A 405 35.34 -14.71 9.15
N PRO A 406 34.88 -15.26 8.00
CA PRO A 406 34.90 -14.54 6.73
C PRO A 406 34.15 -13.20 6.82
N GLN A 407 34.73 -12.16 6.23
CA GLN A 407 34.11 -10.83 6.20
C GLN A 407 32.73 -10.88 5.53
N VAL A 408 31.73 -10.28 6.18
CA VAL A 408 30.37 -10.18 5.65
C VAL A 408 30.38 -9.38 4.35
N THR A 409 29.90 -9.97 3.27
CA THR A 409 29.95 -9.34 1.94
C THR A 409 28.76 -8.41 1.72
N VAL A 410 28.99 -7.31 1.00
CA VAL A 410 27.93 -6.41 0.49
C VAL A 410 26.82 -7.18 -0.23
N LYS A 411 27.18 -8.29 -0.92
CA LYS A 411 26.22 -9.18 -1.59
C LYS A 411 25.28 -9.84 -0.59
N GLU A 412 25.77 -10.48 0.48
CA GLU A 412 24.93 -11.11 1.51
C GLU A 412 24.03 -10.06 2.20
N VAL A 413 24.57 -8.90 2.58
CA VAL A 413 23.77 -7.82 3.21
C VAL A 413 22.71 -7.27 2.26
N SER A 414 22.99 -7.17 0.96
CA SER A 414 21.98 -6.74 -0.05
C SER A 414 20.83 -7.73 -0.21
N VAL A 415 21.05 -9.03 0.02
CA VAL A 415 19.99 -10.06 0.00
C VAL A 415 19.11 -9.92 1.24
N ALA A 416 19.71 -9.84 2.43
CA ALA A 416 18.96 -9.65 3.67
C ALA A 416 18.19 -8.30 3.70
N THR A 417 18.81 -7.22 3.19
CA THR A 417 18.17 -5.90 3.05
C THR A 417 17.00 -5.94 2.07
N GLN A 418 17.16 -6.57 0.90
CA GLN A 418 16.07 -6.77 -0.07
C GLN A 418 14.92 -7.55 0.57
N SER A 419 15.20 -8.70 1.18
CA SER A 419 14.19 -9.58 1.77
C SER A 419 13.37 -8.88 2.86
N ALA A 420 14.02 -8.13 3.76
CA ALA A 420 13.32 -7.36 4.79
C ALA A 420 12.46 -6.21 4.21
N VAL A 421 12.91 -5.56 3.14
CA VAL A 421 12.11 -4.54 2.43
C VAL A 421 10.94 -5.17 1.66
N ALA A 422 11.12 -6.36 1.07
CA ALA A 422 10.04 -7.11 0.42
C ALA A 422 8.94 -7.51 1.42
N GLN A 423 9.31 -8.13 2.54
CA GLN A 423 8.38 -8.48 3.63
C GLN A 423 7.70 -7.23 4.20
N ALA A 424 8.42 -6.11 4.35
CA ALA A 424 7.83 -4.86 4.80
C ALA A 424 6.80 -4.30 3.81
N VAL A 425 7.10 -4.28 2.50
CA VAL A 425 6.18 -3.79 1.45
C VAL A 425 4.91 -4.65 1.37
N ASP A 426 5.00 -5.96 1.58
CA ASP A 426 3.82 -6.83 1.68
C ASP A 426 2.98 -6.47 2.93
N MET A 427 3.62 -6.33 4.10
CA MET A 427 2.93 -6.03 5.36
C MET A 427 2.28 -4.63 5.44
N VAL A 428 2.88 -3.60 4.85
CA VAL A 428 2.31 -2.23 4.86
C VAL A 428 1.58 -1.86 3.56
N GLY A 429 1.77 -2.64 2.50
CA GLY A 429 1.21 -2.42 1.17
C GLY A 429 2.01 -1.41 0.32
N PRO A 430 1.86 -1.47 -1.02
CA PRO A 430 2.67 -0.66 -1.94
C PRO A 430 2.41 0.86 -1.88
N LEU A 431 1.37 1.30 -1.15
CA LEU A 431 0.97 2.71 -1.02
C LEU A 431 1.49 3.40 0.25
N SER A 432 2.24 2.71 1.12
CA SER A 432 2.84 3.32 2.33
C SER A 432 4.05 4.19 2.02
N SER A 433 4.47 5.04 2.98
CA SER A 433 5.67 5.87 2.81
C SER A 433 6.96 5.05 2.89
N GLU A 434 8.03 5.57 2.30
CA GLU A 434 9.38 4.99 2.27
C GLU A 434 9.89 4.80 3.71
N VAL A 435 9.60 5.77 4.59
CA VAL A 435 9.97 5.73 6.01
C VAL A 435 9.18 4.65 6.76
N ASP A 436 7.88 4.48 6.49
CA ASP A 436 7.07 3.40 7.09
C ASP A 436 7.56 2.01 6.65
N VAL A 437 7.94 1.85 5.38
CA VAL A 437 8.52 0.60 4.85
C VAL A 437 9.86 0.29 5.54
N LEU A 438 10.81 1.24 5.59
CA LEU A 438 12.11 1.02 6.23
C LEU A 438 12.00 0.78 7.74
N MET A 439 11.10 1.49 8.44
CA MET A 439 10.85 1.26 9.86
C MET A 439 10.22 -0.12 10.13
N THR A 440 9.39 -0.61 9.20
CA THR A 440 8.85 -1.98 9.26
C THR A 440 9.93 -3.02 8.99
N ALA A 441 10.74 -2.83 7.94
CA ALA A 441 11.87 -3.71 7.60
C ALA A 441 12.87 -3.81 8.77
N LYS A 442 13.20 -2.68 9.40
CA LYS A 442 13.99 -2.62 10.64
C LYS A 442 13.37 -3.43 11.77
N SER A 443 12.05 -3.34 11.97
CA SER A 443 11.34 -4.10 13.01
C SER A 443 11.40 -5.61 12.75
N LEU A 444 11.28 -6.05 11.48
CA LEU A 444 11.39 -7.45 11.08
C LEU A 444 12.80 -8.01 11.33
N LEU A 445 13.84 -7.29 10.89
CA LEU A 445 15.24 -7.67 11.14
C LEU A 445 15.53 -7.75 12.65
N GLN A 446 14.99 -6.82 13.46
CA GLN A 446 15.14 -6.85 14.93
C GLN A 446 14.37 -8.00 15.59
N GLN A 447 13.24 -8.44 15.03
CA GLN A 447 12.50 -9.60 15.50
C GLN A 447 13.21 -10.91 15.14
N GLN A 448 13.71 -11.04 13.90
CA GLN A 448 14.50 -12.20 13.44
C GLN A 448 15.84 -12.31 14.18
N THR A 449 16.46 -11.19 14.57
CA THR A 449 17.66 -11.18 15.44
C THR A 449 17.36 -11.56 16.91
N ARG A 450 16.08 -11.60 17.34
CA ARG A 450 15.67 -11.95 18.71
C ARG A 450 14.99 -13.33 18.85
N GLY A 451 14.42 -13.87 17.79
CA GLY A 451 13.82 -15.20 17.76
C GLY A 451 14.62 -16.15 16.87
N GLY A 452 15.16 -17.23 17.45
CA GLY A 452 15.67 -18.35 16.66
C GLY A 452 14.58 -18.93 15.75
N PRO A 453 14.93 -19.53 14.60
CA PRO A 453 13.98 -19.82 13.53
C PRO A 453 12.93 -20.85 13.95
N ALA A 454 11.67 -20.41 14.02
CA ALA A 454 10.53 -21.30 13.89
C ALA A 454 10.40 -21.72 12.40
N LEU A 455 10.08 -22.99 12.16
CA LEU A 455 10.02 -23.57 10.82
C LEU A 455 8.98 -22.87 9.93
N LEU A 456 9.41 -22.38 8.78
CA LEU A 456 8.54 -22.02 7.66
C LEU A 456 8.36 -23.23 6.74
N ASP A 457 7.23 -23.94 6.89
CA ASP A 457 6.74 -24.86 5.87
C ASP A 457 5.22 -24.74 5.73
N ALA A 458 4.78 -23.92 4.78
CA ALA A 458 3.36 -23.73 4.45
C ALA A 458 3.12 -23.01 3.11
N MET A 459 3.78 -23.41 2.00
CA MET A 459 3.28 -23.11 0.64
C MET A 459 3.78 -24.09 -0.43
N ARG A 460 2.96 -25.10 -0.75
CA ARG A 460 2.98 -25.75 -2.06
C ARG A 460 1.61 -26.29 -2.46
N SER A 461 1.06 -25.75 -3.54
CA SER A 461 -0.21 -26.19 -4.11
C SER A 461 0.02 -27.35 -5.08
N HIS A 462 -0.74 -28.43 -4.92
CA HIS A 462 -0.87 -29.50 -5.92
C HIS A 462 -2.36 -29.80 -6.12
N SER A 463 -2.77 -29.96 -7.38
CA SER A 463 -4.16 -30.18 -7.77
C SER A 463 -4.22 -31.37 -8.73
N THR A 464 -4.92 -32.44 -8.32
CA THR A 464 -5.60 -33.48 -9.14
C THR A 464 -6.10 -34.58 -8.20
N GLY A 465 -7.21 -35.24 -8.55
CA GLY A 465 -7.56 -36.57 -7.97
C GLY A 465 -8.98 -36.67 -7.43
N ASN A 466 -9.75 -37.62 -7.96
CA ASN A 466 -11.19 -37.76 -7.72
C ASN A 466 -11.49 -38.94 -6.76
N SER A 467 -12.48 -38.78 -5.86
CA SER A 467 -13.24 -39.86 -5.16
C SER A 467 -12.50 -40.85 -4.22
N PRO A 468 -13.20 -41.61 -3.36
CA PRO A 468 -14.45 -41.35 -2.62
C PRO A 468 -14.28 -41.50 -1.08
N PRO A 469 -15.25 -41.10 -0.24
CA PRO A 469 -15.16 -41.29 1.22
C PRO A 469 -15.59 -42.69 1.67
N VAL A 470 -14.76 -43.35 2.47
CA VAL A 470 -15.14 -44.45 3.39
C VAL A 470 -14.74 -43.99 4.80
N GLY A 471 -15.67 -44.05 5.76
CA GLY A 471 -15.50 -43.44 7.08
C GLY A 471 -15.11 -44.41 8.19
N TYR A 472 -14.67 -43.86 9.32
CA TYR A 472 -14.66 -44.52 10.64
C TYR A 472 -14.94 -43.48 11.75
N ASP A 473 -16.23 -43.44 12.12
CA ASP A 473 -16.81 -43.54 13.48
C ASP A 473 -16.19 -42.86 14.75
N ILE A 474 -17.11 -42.55 15.69
CA ILE A 474 -16.99 -42.18 17.13
C ILE A 474 -16.11 -40.98 17.58
N PRO A 475 -16.42 -40.31 18.72
CA PRO A 475 -17.67 -40.28 19.51
C PRO A 475 -18.25 -38.85 19.72
N ALA A 476 -19.52 -38.76 20.14
CA ALA A 476 -20.20 -37.49 20.46
C ALA A 476 -20.19 -37.14 21.97
N PRO A 477 -20.18 -35.84 22.35
CA PRO A 477 -20.33 -35.40 23.74
C PRO A 477 -21.80 -35.39 24.22
N PRO A 478 -22.07 -35.42 25.55
CA PRO A 478 -23.42 -35.55 26.10
C PRO A 478 -24.24 -34.25 26.07
N PRO A 479 -25.59 -34.33 26.08
CA PRO A 479 -26.48 -33.17 26.02
C PRO A 479 -26.71 -32.51 27.39
N VAL A 480 -27.06 -31.21 27.37
CA VAL A 480 -27.42 -30.41 28.55
C VAL A 480 -28.95 -30.19 28.60
N PRO A 481 -29.62 -30.25 29.78
CA PRO A 481 -31.09 -30.17 29.86
C PRO A 481 -31.69 -28.79 29.55
N ILE A 482 -32.91 -28.77 29.00
CA ILE A 482 -33.72 -27.57 28.74
C ILE A 482 -34.86 -27.50 29.79
N PRO A 483 -35.12 -26.35 30.44
CA PRO A 483 -36.23 -26.19 31.37
C PRO A 483 -37.59 -26.00 30.66
N ILE A 484 -38.66 -26.52 31.27
CA ILE A 484 -40.03 -26.52 30.72
C ILE A 484 -40.86 -25.37 31.38
N PRO A 485 -41.59 -24.54 30.61
CA PRO A 485 -42.54 -23.58 31.16
C PRO A 485 -43.88 -24.26 31.55
N VAL A 486 -44.49 -23.80 32.65
CA VAL A 486 -45.65 -24.48 33.29
C VAL A 486 -46.95 -23.69 33.14
N GLY A 487 -48.03 -24.39 32.74
CA GLY A 487 -49.37 -24.22 33.30
C GLY A 487 -50.21 -22.98 32.93
N LEU A 488 -51.16 -23.17 32.01
CA LEU A 488 -52.39 -22.36 31.95
C LEU A 488 -53.44 -22.91 32.93
N PRO A 489 -54.14 -22.08 33.73
CA PRO A 489 -55.32 -22.49 34.49
C PRO A 489 -56.61 -22.42 33.64
N PRO A 490 -57.67 -23.19 33.99
CA PRO A 490 -58.90 -23.32 33.19
C PRO A 490 -59.96 -22.23 33.47
N PRO A 491 -60.97 -22.07 32.60
CA PRO A 491 -61.99 -21.01 32.73
C PRO A 491 -63.25 -21.41 33.53
N GLY A 492 -63.74 -20.48 34.36
CA GLY A 492 -65.17 -20.28 34.63
C GLY A 492 -65.75 -20.89 35.92
N ALA A 493 -66.10 -20.02 36.89
CA ALA A 493 -67.37 -20.09 37.64
C ALA A 493 -67.62 -18.79 38.45
N VAL A 494 -68.89 -18.36 38.44
CA VAL A 494 -69.45 -17.17 39.12
C VAL A 494 -69.56 -17.39 40.64
N TYR A 495 -69.36 -16.36 41.49
CA TYR A 495 -70.36 -15.84 42.48
C TYR A 495 -69.82 -14.82 43.53
N TYR A 496 -70.40 -13.63 43.51
CA TYR A 496 -70.89 -12.79 44.64
C TYR A 496 -70.00 -12.04 45.68
N GLN A 497 -70.33 -10.73 45.75
CA GLN A 497 -70.60 -9.86 46.93
C GLN A 497 -69.53 -9.36 47.92
N GLN A 498 -69.67 -8.05 48.18
CA GLN A 498 -69.45 -7.29 49.44
C GLN A 498 -68.01 -7.16 49.98
N SER A 499 -67.61 -6.01 50.55
CA SER A 499 -68.38 -4.80 50.91
C SER A 499 -67.78 -3.53 50.29
#